data_AF-A0A164RFL3-F1
#
_entry.id   AF-A0A164RFL3-F1
#
_cell.length_a   1.000
_cell.length_b   1.000
_cell.length_c   1.000
_cell.angle_alpha   90.00
_cell.angle_beta   90.00
_cell.angle_gamma   90.00
#
_symmetry.space_group_name_H-M   'P 1'
#
loop_
_entity.id
_entity.type
_entity.pdbx_description
1 polymer ?
#
loop_
_entity_poly.entity_id
_entity_poly.type
_entity_poly.pdbx_seq_one_letter_code
_entity_poly.pdbx_strand_id
1 'polypeptide(L)'
;MQPSLGRTNLPLEIVCEIVEEIVAGDISEHGPNSKAPWRDLDGVSRASKTLRSVAMRYWLQNLAIQEDTDWKFLARRSDLCQYVRQIRIMRYDAFLNLFHLFPLLKRTHLCFLTFSEHVCSRLDWLPPTLQELEIALPDITDTFILSTISTRFPRLKSLRLVHSRAWCSPRTPEVE
;
A
#
# COMPACT_ATOMS: atom_id res chain seq x y z
N MET A 1 17.47 -35.15 -32.00
CA MET A 1 18.13 -33.86 -31.65
C MET A 1 17.08 -32.98 -31.01
N GLN A 2 17.15 -32.78 -29.69
CA GLN A 2 16.27 -31.81 -29.00
C GLN A 2 16.80 -30.40 -29.29
N PRO A 3 15.95 -29.43 -29.68
CA PRO A 3 16.38 -28.05 -29.73
C PRO A 3 16.68 -27.61 -28.29
N SER A 4 17.95 -27.28 -28.01
CA SER A 4 18.31 -26.57 -26.80
C SER A 4 17.62 -25.21 -26.87
N LEU A 5 16.51 -25.07 -26.15
CA LEU A 5 15.89 -23.78 -25.83
C LEU A 5 16.98 -22.94 -25.16
N GLY A 6 17.61 -22.10 -25.97
CA GLY A 6 18.60 -21.14 -25.52
C GLY A 6 17.98 -20.34 -24.40
N ARG A 7 18.70 -20.23 -23.28
CA ARG A 7 18.38 -19.27 -22.22
C ARG A 7 18.38 -17.89 -22.85
N THR A 8 17.22 -17.39 -23.25
CA THR A 8 17.03 -16.01 -23.62
C THR A 8 17.12 -15.20 -22.34
N ASN A 9 18.36 -14.85 -21.96
CA ASN A 9 18.60 -13.80 -20.99
C ASN A 9 18.26 -12.49 -21.68
N LEU A 10 16.99 -12.10 -21.64
CA LEU A 10 16.57 -10.76 -22.02
C LEU A 10 17.38 -9.75 -21.19
N PRO A 11 17.88 -8.66 -21.81
CA PRO A 11 18.46 -7.53 -21.08
C PRO A 11 17.53 -7.07 -19.96
N LEU A 12 18.10 -6.65 -18.83
CA LEU A 12 17.34 -6.27 -17.65
C LEU A 12 16.37 -5.12 -17.96
N GLU A 13 16.77 -4.22 -18.85
CA GLU A 13 16.02 -3.07 -19.31
C GLU A 13 14.72 -3.51 -20.00
N ILE A 14 14.81 -4.49 -20.92
CA ILE A 14 13.65 -5.06 -21.61
C ILE A 14 12.75 -5.81 -20.62
N VAL A 15 13.34 -6.50 -19.65
CA VAL A 15 12.57 -7.18 -18.59
C VAL A 15 11.82 -6.16 -17.71
N CYS A 16 12.43 -5.02 -17.40
CA CYS A 16 11.77 -3.93 -16.68
C CYS A 16 10.62 -3.35 -17.48
N GLU A 17 10.81 -3.04 -18.77
CA GLU A 17 9.76 -2.47 -19.63
C GLU A 17 8.55 -3.42 -19.77
N ILE A 18 8.79 -4.71 -20.04
CA ILE A 18 7.71 -5.70 -20.14
C ILE A 18 6.91 -5.79 -18.84
N VAL A 19 7.62 -5.81 -17.71
CA VAL A 19 6.99 -5.88 -16.39
C VAL A 19 6.22 -4.60 -16.08
N GLU A 20 6.79 -3.44 -16.38
CA GLU A 20 6.15 -2.15 -16.20
C GLU A 20 4.84 -2.08 -17.01
N GLU A 21 4.85 -2.51 -18.28
CA GLU A 21 3.63 -2.53 -19.09
C GLU A 21 2.56 -3.47 -18.54
N ILE A 22 2.94 -4.69 -18.12
CA ILE A 22 1.99 -5.64 -17.52
C ILE A 22 1.35 -5.06 -16.26
N VAL A 23 2.17 -4.49 -15.36
CA VAL A 23 1.69 -3.95 -14.08
C VAL A 23 0.91 -2.65 -14.30
N ALA A 24 1.35 -1.78 -15.22
CA ALA A 24 0.68 -0.53 -15.54
C ALA A 24 -0.67 -0.75 -16.22
N GLY A 25 -0.78 -1.74 -17.12
CA GLY A 25 -2.04 -2.14 -17.74
C GLY A 25 -3.07 -2.52 -16.67
N ASP A 26 -2.68 -3.37 -15.72
CA ASP A 26 -3.56 -3.85 -14.66
C ASP A 26 -3.99 -2.75 -13.67
N ILE A 27 -3.08 -1.82 -13.34
CA ILE A 27 -3.39 -0.62 -12.54
C ILE A 27 -4.34 0.33 -13.30
N SER A 28 -4.17 0.48 -14.61
CA SER A 28 -4.99 1.39 -15.43
C SER A 28 -6.43 0.91 -15.58
N GLU A 29 -6.64 -0.41 -15.71
CA GLU A 29 -7.98 -1.00 -15.87
C GLU A 29 -8.80 -0.95 -14.59
N HIS A 30 -8.15 -1.00 -13.42
CA HIS A 30 -8.83 -1.09 -12.14
C HIS A 30 -8.72 0.20 -11.30
N GLY A 31 -7.95 1.20 -11.76
CA GLY A 31 -7.74 2.49 -11.11
C GLY A 31 -6.69 2.48 -9.99
N PRO A 32 -6.26 3.65 -9.46
CA PRO A 32 -5.15 3.76 -8.48
C PRO A 32 -5.46 3.18 -7.09
N ASN A 33 -6.67 2.67 -6.88
CA ASN A 33 -7.11 2.02 -5.65
C ASN A 33 -7.21 0.50 -5.80
N SER A 34 -7.00 -0.01 -7.01
CA SER A 34 -7.11 -1.42 -7.28
C SER A 34 -5.95 -2.19 -6.70
N LYS A 35 -6.29 -3.41 -6.33
CA LYS A 35 -5.33 -4.41 -5.94
C LYS A 35 -5.32 -5.42 -7.08
N ALA A 36 -4.20 -5.53 -7.76
CA ALA A 36 -3.99 -6.61 -8.71
C ALA A 36 -4.07 -7.97 -7.97
N PRO A 37 -4.76 -8.99 -8.53
CA PRO A 37 -5.05 -10.23 -7.83
C PRO A 37 -3.80 -11.00 -7.38
N TRP A 38 -3.81 -11.54 -6.16
CA TRP A 38 -2.70 -12.38 -5.65
C TRP A 38 -2.39 -13.58 -6.54
N ARG A 39 -3.36 -14.05 -7.33
CA ARG A 39 -3.22 -15.20 -8.23
C ARG A 39 -2.27 -14.93 -9.39
N ASP A 40 -2.16 -13.68 -9.84
CA ASP A 40 -1.34 -13.34 -11.00
C ASP A 40 0.15 -13.24 -10.62
N LEU A 41 0.43 -12.95 -9.35
CA LEU A 41 1.77 -13.05 -8.76
C LEU A 41 2.29 -14.50 -8.79
N ASP A 42 1.43 -15.52 -8.68
CA ASP A 42 1.84 -16.92 -8.80
C ASP A 42 2.31 -17.26 -10.23
N GLY A 43 1.72 -16.64 -11.25
CA GLY A 43 2.18 -16.77 -12.65
C GLY A 43 3.60 -16.23 -12.84
N VAL A 44 3.84 -15.04 -12.29
CA VAL A 44 5.18 -14.40 -12.29
C VAL A 44 6.19 -15.19 -11.46
N SER A 45 5.75 -15.87 -10.40
CA SER A 45 6.61 -16.74 -9.59
C SER A 45 7.24 -17.89 -10.38
N ARG A 46 6.65 -18.28 -11.52
CA ARG A 46 7.16 -19.35 -12.40
C ARG A 46 8.14 -18.86 -13.46
N ALA A 47 8.31 -17.56 -13.61
CA ALA A 47 9.27 -16.97 -14.54
C ALA A 47 10.72 -17.10 -14.06
N SER A 48 11.66 -16.67 -14.91
CA SER A 48 13.10 -16.60 -14.59
C SER A 48 13.35 -15.78 -13.32
N LYS A 49 14.44 -16.07 -12.59
CA LYS A 49 14.76 -15.42 -11.32
C LYS A 49 14.80 -13.88 -11.43
N THR A 50 15.36 -13.37 -12.52
CA THR A 50 15.47 -11.93 -12.81
C THR A 50 14.09 -11.32 -13.05
N LEU A 51 13.28 -11.92 -13.94
CA LEU A 51 11.95 -11.42 -14.27
C LEU A 51 11.04 -11.43 -13.05
N ARG A 52 11.12 -12.47 -12.23
CA ARG A 52 10.42 -12.54 -10.94
C ARG A 52 10.83 -11.40 -10.00
N SER A 53 12.13 -11.17 -9.81
CA SER A 53 12.59 -10.13 -8.87
C SER A 53 12.17 -8.73 -9.31
N VAL A 54 12.26 -8.43 -10.60
CA VAL A 54 11.83 -7.16 -11.19
C VAL A 54 10.31 -7.02 -11.04
N ALA A 55 9.54 -8.01 -11.46
CA ALA A 55 8.08 -8.01 -11.35
C ALA A 55 7.58 -7.89 -9.92
N MET A 56 8.14 -8.64 -8.96
CA MET A 56 7.78 -8.48 -7.54
C MET A 56 8.09 -7.07 -7.05
N ARG A 57 9.21 -6.47 -7.46
CA ARG A 57 9.55 -5.11 -7.08
C ARG A 57 8.53 -4.11 -7.59
N TYR A 58 8.16 -4.14 -8.87
CA TYR A 58 7.19 -3.22 -9.44
C TYR A 58 5.78 -3.43 -8.86
N TRP A 59 5.34 -4.68 -8.78
CA TRP A 59 4.00 -5.04 -8.35
C TRP A 59 3.77 -4.74 -6.86
N LEU A 60 4.76 -5.04 -6.01
CA LEU A 60 4.61 -4.92 -4.56
C LEU A 60 5.13 -3.59 -4.01
N GLN A 61 5.83 -2.77 -4.81
CA GLN A 61 6.32 -1.47 -4.36
C GLN A 61 5.17 -0.61 -3.81
N ASN A 62 3.99 -0.67 -4.44
CA ASN A 62 2.77 0.00 -4.02
C ASN A 62 1.69 -1.04 -3.72
N LEU A 63 1.56 -1.42 -2.46
CA LEU A 63 0.65 -2.47 -2.05
C LEU A 63 -0.68 -1.92 -1.53
N ALA A 64 -1.78 -2.37 -2.13
CA ALA A 64 -3.12 -2.13 -1.61
C ALA A 64 -3.60 -3.31 -0.74
N ILE A 65 -3.99 -3.01 0.49
CA ILE A 65 -4.64 -3.92 1.43
C ILE A 65 -6.12 -3.56 1.51
N GLN A 66 -6.95 -4.46 1.02
CA GLN A 66 -8.39 -4.28 0.92
C GLN A 66 -9.16 -5.20 1.88
N GLU A 67 -8.60 -6.35 2.25
CA GLU A 67 -9.27 -7.35 3.10
C GLU A 67 -8.29 -8.05 4.05
N ASP A 68 -8.80 -8.66 5.12
CA ASP A 68 -8.01 -9.44 6.10
C ASP A 68 -7.25 -10.63 5.47
N THR A 69 -7.77 -11.16 4.37
CA THR A 69 -7.15 -12.23 3.58
C THR A 69 -5.78 -11.80 3.03
N ASP A 70 -5.59 -10.51 2.75
CA ASP A 70 -4.34 -9.93 2.28
C ASP A 70 -3.24 -10.00 3.34
N TRP A 71 -3.59 -9.65 4.58
CA TRP A 71 -2.69 -9.75 5.71
C TRP A 71 -2.30 -11.19 5.99
N LYS A 72 -3.28 -12.11 5.94
CA LYS A 72 -3.02 -13.55 6.10
C LYS A 72 -2.11 -14.09 5.00
N PHE A 73 -2.26 -13.61 3.77
CA PHE A 73 -1.39 -13.98 2.65
C PHE A 73 0.04 -13.48 2.88
N LEU A 74 0.20 -12.20 3.23
CA LEU A 74 1.53 -11.60 3.47
C LEU A 74 2.23 -12.21 4.69
N ALA A 75 1.50 -12.57 5.74
CA ALA A 75 2.06 -13.28 6.88
C ALA A 75 2.65 -14.65 6.48
N ARG A 76 2.03 -15.34 5.51
CA ARG A 76 2.55 -16.62 4.96
C ARG A 76 3.69 -16.42 3.95
N ARG A 77 3.80 -15.22 3.37
CA ARG A 77 4.76 -14.85 2.32
C ARG A 77 5.57 -13.61 2.73
N SER A 78 6.18 -13.68 3.92
CA SER A 78 6.98 -12.59 4.47
C SER A 78 8.19 -12.23 3.58
N ASP A 79 8.62 -13.16 2.71
CA ASP A 79 9.61 -12.94 1.66
C ASP A 79 9.23 -11.81 0.69
N LEU A 80 7.93 -11.55 0.52
CA LEU A 80 7.42 -10.52 -0.38
C LEU A 80 7.45 -9.12 0.25
N CYS A 81 7.40 -9.04 1.58
CA CYS A 81 7.28 -7.76 2.30
C CYS A 81 8.52 -6.86 2.15
N GLN A 82 9.68 -7.42 1.80
CA GLN A 82 10.90 -6.66 1.50
C GLN A 82 10.78 -5.78 0.23
N TYR A 83 9.85 -6.08 -0.68
CA TYR A 83 9.66 -5.30 -1.91
C TYR A 83 8.77 -4.08 -1.70
N VAL A 84 7.99 -4.08 -0.63
CA VAL A 84 7.00 -3.03 -0.35
C VAL A 84 7.69 -1.74 0.08
N ARG A 85 7.24 -0.62 -0.49
CA ARG A 85 7.70 0.74 -0.15
C ARG A 85 6.55 1.64 0.27
N GLN A 86 5.37 1.36 -0.27
CA GLN A 86 4.13 2.05 0.02
C GLN A 86 3.04 1.04 0.32
N ILE A 87 2.28 1.27 1.40
CA ILE A 87 1.08 0.51 1.72
C ILE A 87 -0.12 1.45 1.74
N ARG A 88 -1.21 1.01 1.13
CA ARG A 88 -2.52 1.65 1.23
C ARG A 88 -3.49 0.70 1.89
N ILE A 89 -4.15 1.12 2.95
CA ILE A 89 -5.11 0.28 3.69
C ILE A 89 -6.52 0.87 3.50
N MET A 90 -7.41 0.08 2.92
CA MET A 90 -8.77 0.50 2.51
C MET A 90 -9.88 -0.03 3.43
N ARG A 91 -9.65 -1.16 4.12
CA ARG A 91 -10.64 -1.80 5.00
C ARG A 91 -9.92 -2.45 6.19
N TYR A 92 -10.55 -2.42 7.36
CA TYR A 92 -9.79 -2.30 8.58
C TYR A 92 -10.35 -3.09 9.76
N ASP A 93 -10.12 -4.40 9.76
CA ASP A 93 -10.34 -5.23 10.93
C ASP A 93 -9.07 -6.09 11.19
N ALA A 94 -8.66 -6.18 12.45
CA ALA A 94 -7.70 -7.15 13.00
C ALA A 94 -6.15 -7.10 12.74
N PHE A 95 -5.57 -6.65 11.61
CA PHE A 95 -4.17 -7.07 11.28
C PHE A 95 -3.05 -6.03 11.11
N LEU A 96 -3.01 -4.98 11.92
CA LEU A 96 -1.95 -3.97 11.82
C LEU A 96 -0.65 -4.33 12.52
N ASN A 97 -0.62 -5.38 13.34
CA ASN A 97 0.60 -5.81 14.02
C ASN A 97 1.66 -6.38 13.06
N LEU A 98 1.40 -6.40 11.75
CA LEU A 98 2.29 -6.95 10.73
C LEU A 98 3.19 -5.90 10.06
N PHE A 99 3.13 -4.64 10.46
CA PHE A 99 3.98 -3.60 9.86
C PHE A 99 5.49 -3.86 10.02
N HIS A 100 5.89 -4.60 11.06
CA HIS A 100 7.27 -5.05 11.26
C HIS A 100 7.79 -5.94 10.11
N LEU A 101 6.90 -6.55 9.31
CA LEU A 101 7.28 -7.35 8.16
C LEU A 101 7.81 -6.52 6.99
N PHE A 102 7.61 -5.20 6.97
CA PHE A 102 7.96 -4.33 5.84
C PHE A 102 9.18 -3.43 6.18
N PRO A 103 10.41 -3.96 6.13
CA PRO A 103 11.61 -3.25 6.59
C PRO A 103 11.94 -1.99 5.78
N LEU A 104 11.38 -1.85 4.58
CA LEU A 104 11.69 -0.77 3.65
C LEU A 104 10.48 0.12 3.38
N LEU A 105 9.43 -0.01 4.19
CA LEU A 105 8.24 0.84 4.11
C LEU A 105 8.62 2.30 4.40
N LYS A 106 8.28 3.19 3.46
CA LYS A 106 8.51 4.64 3.57
C LYS A 106 7.22 5.45 3.54
N ARG A 107 6.19 4.93 2.89
CA ARG A 107 4.94 5.65 2.66
C ARG A 107 3.76 4.80 3.12
N THR A 108 2.80 5.41 3.80
CA THR A 108 1.57 4.72 4.19
C THR A 108 0.38 5.62 3.97
N HIS A 109 -0.66 5.09 3.35
CA HIS A 109 -1.96 5.72 3.25
C HIS A 109 -2.98 4.90 4.04
N LEU A 110 -3.55 5.52 5.07
CA LEU A 110 -4.57 4.97 5.94
C LEU A 110 -5.91 5.61 5.58
N CYS A 111 -6.81 4.81 5.02
CA CYS A 111 -8.18 5.23 4.78
C CYS A 111 -9.03 4.84 6.00
N PHE A 112 -9.37 5.80 6.86
CA PHE A 112 -10.23 5.54 8.02
C PHE A 112 -11.69 5.77 7.63
N LEU A 113 -12.44 4.68 7.48
CA LEU A 113 -13.87 4.73 7.14
C LEU A 113 -14.74 5.19 8.32
N THR A 114 -14.27 5.01 9.56
CA THR A 114 -14.93 5.49 10.78
C THR A 114 -13.89 6.01 11.77
N PHE A 115 -14.18 7.15 12.38
CA PHE A 115 -13.38 7.69 13.49
C PHE A 115 -13.66 6.81 14.72
N SER A 116 -12.77 5.88 15.03
CA SER A 116 -12.81 5.18 16.31
C SER A 116 -11.85 5.88 17.27
N GLU A 117 -12.14 5.85 18.57
CA GLU A 117 -11.30 6.37 19.67
C GLU A 117 -9.88 5.74 19.75
N HIS A 118 -9.49 4.96 18.74
CA HIS A 118 -8.28 4.15 18.68
C HIS A 118 -7.33 4.56 17.56
N VAL A 119 -7.51 5.73 16.92
CA VAL A 119 -6.57 6.20 15.89
C VAL A 119 -5.14 6.28 16.45
N CYS A 120 -4.96 6.83 17.66
CA CYS A 120 -3.62 6.92 18.26
C CYS A 120 -2.99 5.55 18.53
N SER A 121 -3.74 4.59 19.09
CA SER A 121 -3.21 3.22 19.29
C SER A 121 -2.92 2.49 17.98
N ARG A 122 -3.53 2.91 16.87
CA ARG A 122 -3.24 2.36 15.53
C ARG A 122 -2.00 2.98 14.90
N LEU A 123 -1.74 4.27 15.15
CA LEU A 123 -0.46 4.89 14.81
C LEU A 123 0.69 4.16 15.52
N ASP A 124 0.40 3.47 16.64
CA ASP A 124 1.44 2.77 17.38
C ASP A 124 2.14 1.67 16.58
N TRP A 125 1.42 1.11 15.60
CA TRP A 125 1.86 -0.05 14.86
C TRP A 125 2.65 0.33 13.60
N LEU A 126 2.66 1.61 13.23
CA LEU A 126 3.41 2.11 12.08
C LEU A 126 4.91 2.27 12.42
N PRO A 127 5.80 2.02 11.46
CA PRO A 127 7.23 2.15 11.70
C PRO A 127 7.64 3.62 11.87
N PRO A 128 8.56 3.94 12.80
CA PRO A 128 9.03 5.31 13.01
C PRO A 128 9.87 5.86 11.84
N THR A 129 10.26 4.98 10.91
CA THR A 129 11.02 5.33 9.69
C THR A 129 10.15 5.90 8.56
N LEU A 130 8.83 5.98 8.78
CA LEU A 130 7.89 6.50 7.80
C LEU A 130 8.26 7.94 7.39
N GLN A 131 8.19 8.22 6.10
CA GLN A 131 8.49 9.53 5.51
C GLN A 131 7.24 10.23 5.00
N GLU A 132 6.22 9.49 4.58
CA GLU A 132 4.98 10.07 4.08
C GLU A 132 3.79 9.32 4.68
N LEU A 133 2.86 10.08 5.25
CA LEU A 133 1.67 9.57 5.90
C LEU A 133 0.47 10.29 5.32
N GLU A 134 -0.44 9.53 4.76
CA GLU A 134 -1.76 10.02 4.38
C GLU A 134 -2.81 9.38 5.27
N ILE A 135 -3.69 10.22 5.80
CA ILE A 135 -4.75 9.84 6.70
C ILE A 135 -6.03 10.45 6.15
N ALA A 136 -6.94 9.60 5.65
CA ALA A 136 -8.28 10.04 5.32
C ALA A 136 -9.18 9.85 6.54
N LEU A 137 -9.70 10.93 7.12
CA LEU A 137 -10.55 10.93 8.31
C LEU A 137 -11.82 11.75 8.04
N PRO A 138 -12.98 11.35 8.57
CA PRO A 138 -14.20 12.15 8.42
C PRO A 138 -14.14 13.47 9.21
N ASP A 139 -13.56 13.48 10.42
CA ASP A 139 -13.45 14.67 11.30
C ASP A 139 -12.10 14.69 12.05
N ILE A 140 -11.11 15.45 11.56
CA ILE A 140 -9.92 15.84 12.33
C ILE A 140 -10.18 17.19 12.99
N THR A 141 -10.49 17.16 14.27
CA THR A 141 -10.36 18.33 15.16
C THR A 141 -9.48 18.05 16.37
N ASP A 142 -8.92 16.84 16.46
CA ASP A 142 -8.17 16.43 17.65
C ASP A 142 -6.68 16.75 17.55
N THR A 143 -6.26 17.79 18.27
CA THR A 143 -4.86 18.19 18.45
C THR A 143 -3.98 17.06 19.01
N PHE A 144 -4.56 16.11 19.75
CA PHE A 144 -3.85 14.97 20.30
C PHE A 144 -3.29 14.05 19.20
N ILE A 145 -4.03 13.83 18.11
CA ILE A 145 -3.58 13.02 16.97
C ILE A 145 -2.38 13.66 16.29
N LEU A 146 -2.43 14.97 16.04
CA LEU A 146 -1.31 15.71 15.43
C LEU A 146 -0.06 15.65 16.31
N SER A 147 -0.22 15.81 17.63
CA SER A 147 0.88 15.69 18.58
C SER A 147 1.49 14.27 18.57
N THR A 148 0.66 13.23 18.50
CA THR A 148 1.09 11.83 18.43
C THR A 148 1.86 11.56 17.14
N ILE A 149 1.38 12.05 16.00
CA ILE A 149 2.08 11.91 14.71
C ILE A 149 3.46 12.59 14.75
N SER A 150 3.51 13.83 15.24
CA SER A 150 4.75 14.61 15.27
C SER A 150 5.83 13.98 16.15
N THR A 151 5.44 13.38 17.27
CA THR A 151 6.36 12.74 18.21
C THR A 151 6.80 11.36 17.73
N ARG A 152 5.90 10.60 17.11
CA ARG A 152 6.16 9.21 16.75
C ARG A 152 6.91 9.02 15.43
N PHE A 153 6.74 9.94 14.48
CA PHE A 153 7.34 9.85 13.16
C PHE A 153 8.34 10.97 12.93
N PRO A 154 9.52 10.94 13.59
CA PRO A 154 10.52 12.01 13.48
C PRO A 154 11.12 12.14 12.08
N ARG A 155 10.92 11.14 11.21
CA ARG A 155 11.37 11.14 9.80
C ARG A 155 10.28 11.53 8.82
N LEU A 156 9.09 11.92 9.30
CA LEU A 156 7.97 12.29 8.46
C LEU A 156 8.26 13.60 7.74
N LYS A 157 8.26 13.55 6.41
CA LYS A 157 8.46 14.70 5.52
C LYS A 157 7.15 15.24 4.97
N SER A 158 6.15 14.38 4.83
CA SER A 158 4.84 14.73 4.28
C SER A 158 3.72 14.12 5.12
N LEU A 159 2.77 14.94 5.52
CA LEU A 159 1.53 14.53 6.16
C LEU A 159 0.36 15.07 5.33
N ARG A 160 -0.47 14.17 4.80
CA ARG A 160 -1.70 14.53 4.11
C ARG A 160 -2.91 14.09 4.92
N LEU A 161 -3.74 15.06 5.30
CA LEU A 161 -4.97 14.83 6.04
C LEU A 161 -6.13 15.07 5.09
N VAL A 162 -6.86 14.01 4.73
CA VAL A 162 -7.96 14.05 3.76
C VAL A 162 -9.27 13.98 4.51
N HIS A 163 -10.08 15.05 4.43
CA HIS A 163 -11.44 15.03 4.96
C HIS A 163 -12.43 14.48 3.94
N SER A 164 -13.26 13.52 4.34
CA SER A 164 -14.30 12.96 3.47
C SER A 164 -15.54 13.85 3.35
N ARG A 165 -15.76 14.78 4.29
CA ARG A 165 -16.82 15.79 4.20
C ARG A 165 -16.33 17.00 3.42
N ALA A 166 -16.87 17.19 2.21
CA ALA A 166 -16.80 18.46 1.51
C ALA A 166 -17.38 19.55 2.43
N TRP A 167 -16.58 20.55 2.80
CA TRP A 167 -17.01 21.74 3.56
C TRP A 167 -18.06 22.61 2.84
N CYS A 168 -18.61 22.13 1.72
CA CYS A 168 -19.50 22.87 0.83
C CYS A 168 -20.87 22.18 0.74
N SER A 169 -21.61 22.13 1.84
CA SER A 169 -23.07 22.14 1.77
C SER A 169 -23.54 23.49 2.32
N PRO A 170 -24.10 24.39 1.48
CA PRO A 170 -24.71 25.61 1.99
C PRO A 170 -25.82 25.19 2.96
N ARG A 171 -25.89 25.85 4.12
CA ARG A 171 -27.00 25.72 5.06
C ARG A 171 -28.30 25.85 4.26
N THR A 172 -29.04 24.76 4.09
CA THR A 172 -30.45 24.85 3.74
C THR A 172 -31.12 25.57 4.90
N PRO A 173 -31.73 26.76 4.70
CA PRO A 173 -32.50 27.38 5.76
C PRO A 173 -33.65 26.44 6.11
N GLU A 174 -33.82 26.18 7.40
CA GLU A 174 -35.00 25.52 7.93
C GLU A 174 -36.21 26.32 7.48
N VAL A 175 -37.09 25.68 6.72
CA VAL A 175 -38.38 26.26 6.32
C VAL A 175 -39.29 26.14 7.53
N GLU A 176 -39.72 27.28 8.06
CA GLU A 176 -40.78 27.43 9.08
C GLU A 176 -42.12 26.82 8.63
#